data_AF-A0A6C1PI58-F1
#
_entry.id   AF-A0A6C1PI58-F1
#
_cell.length_a   1.000
_cell.length_b   1.000
_cell.length_c   1.000
_cell.angle_alpha   90.00
_cell.angle_beta   90.00
_cell.angle_gamma   90.00
#
_symmetry.space_group_name_H-M   'P 1'
#
loop_
_entity.id
_entity.type
_entity.pdbx_description
1 polymer ?
#
loop_
_entity_poly.entity_id
_entity_poly.type
_entity_poly.pdbx_seq_one_letter_code
_entity_poly.pdbx_strand_id
1 'polypeptide(L)'
;MQVQGRVWFTGGVMIAALALNTVLSIVNTVFNLPFFLDSIGTAIAAAVVALPAGIAVAIATNLIQEIVHSAGGTAWPFALCGIATVLIVHAFVRADRFATIGDAILVSLLVAIANAVLGGIIATFVFGGLTGVGLDYLVTGLVAAGQSLVSATFWARVPTNLFDKALAVFAALALRAPLLRLKGLTSTLDEYRESRAR
;
A
#
# COMPACT_ATOMS: atom_id res chain seq x y z
N MET A 1 11.32 18.65 -23.46
CA MET A 1 9.94 18.16 -23.28
C MET A 1 9.86 16.68 -22.86
N GLN A 2 10.94 15.88 -22.87
CA GLN A 2 11.01 14.53 -22.24
C GLN A 2 10.53 14.44 -20.78
N VAL A 3 10.58 15.56 -20.05
CA VAL A 3 10.03 15.66 -18.69
C VAL A 3 8.52 15.45 -18.69
N GLN A 4 7.82 15.84 -19.75
CA GLN A 4 6.36 15.92 -19.80
C GLN A 4 5.70 14.53 -19.79
N GLY A 5 6.07 13.60 -20.66
CA GLY A 5 5.54 12.23 -20.68
C GLY A 5 5.90 11.44 -19.44
N ARG A 6 7.07 11.70 -18.85
CA ARG A 6 7.45 11.11 -17.55
C ARG A 6 6.58 11.63 -16.40
N VAL A 7 6.23 12.92 -16.42
CA VAL A 7 5.30 13.54 -15.46
C VAL A 7 3.89 13.00 -15.64
N TRP A 8 3.37 12.93 -16.87
CA TRP A 8 2.04 12.37 -17.15
C TRP A 8 1.92 10.91 -16.73
N PHE A 9 2.93 10.08 -17.05
CA PHE A 9 2.96 8.69 -16.61
C PHE A 9 2.95 8.58 -15.09
N THR A 10 3.81 9.34 -14.41
CA THR A 10 3.89 9.35 -12.94
C THR A 10 2.56 9.77 -12.32
N GLY A 11 2.00 10.89 -12.75
CA GLY A 11 0.71 11.38 -12.28
C GLY A 11 -0.42 10.39 -12.54
N GLY A 12 -0.45 9.78 -13.73
CA GLY A 12 -1.45 8.77 -14.08
C GLY A 12 -1.40 7.53 -13.18
N VAL A 13 -0.20 6.99 -12.92
CA VAL A 13 -0.04 5.87 -11.99
C VAL A 13 -0.46 6.25 -10.57
N MET A 14 -0.07 7.43 -10.09
CA MET A 14 -0.45 7.90 -8.75
C MET A 14 -1.97 8.06 -8.60
N ILE A 15 -2.65 8.67 -9.57
CA ILE A 15 -4.10 8.84 -9.55
C ILE A 15 -4.81 7.48 -9.56
N ALA A 16 -4.38 6.56 -10.44
CA ALA A 16 -4.94 5.21 -10.51
C ALA A 16 -4.71 4.43 -9.20
N ALA A 17 -3.52 4.56 -8.60
CA ALA A 17 -3.19 3.93 -7.33
C ALA A 17 -4.08 4.44 -6.18
N LEU A 18 -4.28 5.75 -6.08
CA LEU A 18 -5.15 6.35 -5.06
C LEU A 18 -6.60 5.91 -5.23
N ALA A 19 -7.11 5.93 -6.47
CA ALA A 19 -8.47 5.47 -6.77
C ALA A 19 -8.64 3.99 -6.40
N LEU A 20 -7.70 3.13 -6.80
CA LEU A 20 -7.73 1.70 -6.49
C LEU A 20 -7.77 1.44 -4.98
N ASN A 21 -6.85 2.05 -4.23
CA ASN A 21 -6.79 1.90 -2.78
C ASN A 21 -8.09 2.36 -2.11
N THR A 22 -8.65 3.49 -2.58
CA THR A 22 -9.88 4.06 -2.01
C THR A 22 -11.08 3.16 -2.28
N VAL A 23 -11.25 2.70 -3.53
CA VAL A 23 -12.36 1.83 -3.92
C VAL A 23 -12.31 0.51 -3.16
N LEU A 24 -11.13 -0.12 -3.07
CA LEU A 24 -10.99 -1.39 -2.37
C LEU A 24 -11.16 -1.26 -0.86
N SER A 25 -10.70 -0.16 -0.27
CA SER A 25 -10.95 0.16 1.14
C SER A 25 -12.45 0.37 1.42
N ILE A 26 -13.19 1.05 0.53
CA ILE A 26 -14.66 1.16 0.63
C ILE A 26 -15.32 -0.22 0.58
N VAL A 27 -14.90 -1.08 -0.37
CA VAL A 27 -15.40 -2.47 -0.46
C VAL A 27 -15.11 -3.23 0.84
N ASN A 28 -13.90 -3.12 1.37
CA ASN A 28 -13.51 -3.73 2.65
C ASN A 28 -14.45 -3.31 3.79
N THR A 29 -14.73 -2.00 3.90
CA THR A 29 -15.60 -1.42 4.91
C THR A 29 -17.05 -1.88 4.75
N VAL A 30 -17.60 -1.86 3.52
CA VAL A 30 -18.99 -2.25 3.23
C VAL A 30 -19.24 -3.72 3.57
N PHE A 31 -18.30 -4.61 3.24
CA PHE A 31 -18.41 -6.04 3.53
C PHE A 31 -17.85 -6.44 4.90
N ASN A 32 -17.33 -5.47 5.67
CA ASN A 32 -16.74 -5.67 6.99
C ASN A 32 -15.68 -6.78 7.01
N LEU A 33 -14.83 -6.80 5.98
CA LEU A 33 -13.80 -7.82 5.83
C LEU A 33 -12.68 -7.60 6.86
N PRO A 34 -11.98 -8.66 7.29
CA PRO A 34 -10.86 -8.54 8.21
C PRO A 34 -9.55 -8.16 7.48
N PHE A 35 -9.61 -7.24 6.51
CA PHE A 35 -8.48 -6.76 5.71
C PHE A 35 -8.42 -5.22 5.69
N PHE A 36 -7.48 -4.64 4.92
CA PHE A 36 -7.33 -3.19 4.76
C PHE A 36 -7.53 -2.75 3.30
N LEU A 37 -6.94 -3.51 2.37
CA LEU A 37 -7.03 -3.37 0.91
C LEU A 37 -6.63 -1.98 0.36
N ASP A 38 -5.77 -1.27 1.09
CA ASP A 38 -5.39 0.11 0.82
C ASP A 38 -3.93 0.28 0.35
N SER A 39 -3.24 -0.83 0.10
CA SER A 39 -1.79 -0.82 -0.13
C SER A 39 -1.38 -1.33 -1.51
N ILE A 40 -2.34 -1.75 -2.35
CA ILE A 40 -2.07 -2.29 -3.69
C ILE A 40 -1.47 -1.21 -4.60
N GLY A 41 -2.16 -0.08 -4.73
CA GLY A 41 -1.68 1.07 -5.49
C GLY A 41 -0.36 1.63 -4.93
N THR A 42 -0.21 1.56 -3.60
CA THR A 42 1.00 2.01 -2.87
C THR A 42 2.22 1.18 -3.27
N ALA A 43 2.10 -0.15 -3.28
CA ALA A 43 3.16 -1.05 -3.70
C ALA A 43 3.49 -0.90 -5.19
N ILE A 44 2.48 -0.73 -6.05
CA ILE A 44 2.67 -0.48 -7.49
C ILE A 44 3.47 0.82 -7.71
N ALA A 45 3.08 1.92 -7.06
CA ALA A 45 3.76 3.20 -7.17
C ALA A 45 5.23 3.11 -6.71
N ALA A 46 5.48 2.41 -5.60
CA ALA A 46 6.83 2.16 -5.10
C ALA A 46 7.70 1.36 -6.09
N ALA A 47 7.11 0.37 -6.76
CA ALA A 47 7.83 -0.54 -7.65
C ALA A 47 8.09 0.00 -9.06
N VAL A 48 7.25 0.93 -9.55
CA VAL A 48 7.24 1.38 -10.95
C VAL A 48 7.68 2.82 -11.13
N VAL A 49 7.33 3.69 -10.18
CA VAL A 49 7.52 5.13 -10.33
C VAL A 49 8.83 5.57 -9.67
N ALA A 50 8.80 5.74 -8.35
CA ALA A 50 9.92 6.16 -7.51
C ALA A 50 9.51 6.14 -6.02
N LEU A 51 10.50 6.18 -5.13
CA LEU A 51 10.27 6.27 -3.68
C LEU A 51 9.37 7.44 -3.26
N PRO A 52 9.59 8.70 -3.72
CA PRO A 52 8.78 9.82 -3.27
C PRO A 52 7.32 9.72 -3.74
N ALA A 53 7.10 9.19 -4.95
CA ALA A 53 5.76 8.97 -5.47
C ALA A 53 5.00 7.90 -4.66
N GLY A 54 5.67 6.80 -4.30
CA GLY A 54 5.11 5.78 -3.41
C GLY A 54 4.74 6.35 -2.05
N ILE A 55 5.63 7.13 -1.43
CA ILE A 55 5.37 7.79 -0.13
C ILE A 55 4.18 8.73 -0.23
N ALA A 56 4.12 9.55 -1.30
CA ALA A 56 3.00 10.45 -1.53
C ALA A 56 1.67 9.69 -1.65
N VAL A 57 1.65 8.56 -2.38
CA VAL A 57 0.47 7.69 -2.47
C VAL A 57 0.09 7.12 -1.11
N ALA A 58 1.05 6.61 -0.33
CA ALA A 58 0.78 6.06 1.00
C ALA A 58 0.12 7.08 1.95
N ILE A 59 0.67 8.30 1.99
CA ILE A 59 0.15 9.41 2.80
C ILE A 59 -1.23 9.82 2.30
N ALA A 60 -1.37 10.08 1.00
CA ALA A 60 -2.63 10.54 0.44
C ALA A 60 -3.74 9.49 0.57
N THR A 61 -3.44 8.20 0.38
CA THR A 61 -4.42 7.13 0.65
C THR A 61 -4.92 7.15 2.09
N ASN A 62 -4.05 7.32 3.08
CA ASN A 62 -4.48 7.32 4.47
C ASN A 62 -5.21 8.61 4.86
N LEU A 63 -4.86 9.76 4.27
CA LEU A 63 -5.62 11.00 4.44
C LEU A 63 -7.00 10.93 3.78
N ILE A 64 -7.11 10.32 2.59
CA ILE A 64 -8.41 10.08 1.95
C ILE A 64 -9.23 9.12 2.80
N GLN A 65 -8.63 8.04 3.30
CA GLN A 65 -9.33 7.10 4.17
C GLN A 65 -9.79 7.73 5.48
N GLU A 66 -9.02 8.64 6.06
CA GLU A 66 -9.49 9.48 7.17
C GLU A 66 -10.78 10.18 6.75
N ILE A 67 -10.75 11.00 5.68
CA ILE A 67 -11.92 11.77 5.25
C ILE A 67 -13.14 10.88 4.92
N VAL A 68 -12.92 9.71 4.32
CA VAL A 68 -13.99 8.81 3.86
C VAL A 68 -14.58 7.97 5.01
N HIS A 69 -13.75 7.47 5.93
CA HIS A 69 -14.16 6.48 6.94
C HIS A 69 -14.16 7.02 8.37
N SER A 70 -13.52 8.16 8.64
CA SER A 70 -13.31 8.70 10.00
C SER A 70 -13.34 10.24 10.02
N ALA A 71 -14.41 10.82 10.54
CA ALA A 71 -14.46 12.27 10.81
C ALA A 71 -13.68 12.67 12.09
N GLY A 72 -12.87 11.77 12.67
CA GLY A 72 -12.27 11.91 14.01
C GLY A 72 -10.81 12.37 14.07
N GLY A 73 -10.07 12.35 12.96
CA GLY A 73 -8.67 12.79 12.88
C GLY A 73 -7.65 11.83 13.49
N THR A 74 -7.97 10.54 13.64
CA THR A 74 -7.17 9.58 14.40
C THR A 74 -6.58 8.43 13.58
N ALA A 75 -7.03 8.20 12.35
CA ALA A 75 -6.61 7.10 11.48
C ALA A 75 -5.42 7.44 10.58
N TRP A 76 -5.15 8.72 10.29
CA TRP A 76 -3.99 9.15 9.50
C TRP A 76 -2.62 8.61 9.96
N PRO A 77 -2.35 8.26 11.24
CA PRO A 77 -1.09 7.63 11.65
C PRO A 77 -0.83 6.28 10.96
N PHE A 78 -1.86 5.59 10.45
CA PHE A 78 -1.70 4.37 9.65
C PHE A 78 -0.98 4.63 8.32
N ALA A 79 -0.79 5.89 7.90
CA ALA A 79 0.13 6.24 6.81
C ALA A 79 1.53 5.65 6.99
N LEU A 80 1.98 5.46 8.24
CA LEU A 80 3.27 4.83 8.56
C LEU A 80 3.36 3.38 8.04
N CYS A 81 2.25 2.64 8.06
CA CYS A 81 2.16 1.28 7.50
C CYS A 81 2.37 1.29 5.98
N GLY A 82 1.70 2.23 5.30
CA GLY A 82 1.89 2.45 3.85
C GLY A 82 3.32 2.89 3.51
N ILE A 83 3.91 3.80 4.29
CA ILE A 83 5.30 4.23 4.10
C ILE A 83 6.28 3.07 4.28
N ALA A 84 6.10 2.24 5.32
CA ALA A 84 6.92 1.04 5.51
C ALA A 84 6.83 0.09 4.30
N THR A 85 5.63 -0.09 3.77
CA THR A 85 5.40 -0.86 2.53
C THR A 85 6.20 -0.30 1.36
N VAL A 86 6.17 1.01 1.16
CA VAL A 86 6.92 1.69 0.10
C VAL A 86 8.42 1.50 0.26
N LEU A 87 8.94 1.71 1.48
CA LEU A 87 10.37 1.60 1.77
C LEU A 87 10.89 0.19 1.46
N ILE A 88 10.17 -0.85 1.91
CA ILE A 88 10.57 -2.24 1.71
C ILE A 88 10.49 -2.62 0.24
N VAL A 89 9.35 -2.38 -0.43
CA VAL A 89 9.18 -2.71 -1.86
C VAL A 89 10.23 -1.97 -2.70
N HIS A 90 10.43 -0.68 -2.47
CA HIS A 90 11.38 0.12 -3.23
C HIS A 90 12.83 -0.33 -2.99
N ALA A 91 13.20 -0.72 -1.76
CA ALA A 91 14.52 -1.24 -1.46
C ALA A 91 14.84 -2.51 -2.27
N PHE A 92 13.91 -3.46 -2.35
CA PHE A 92 14.09 -4.68 -3.13
C PHE A 92 14.14 -4.40 -4.64
N VAL A 93 13.34 -3.47 -5.13
CA VAL A 93 13.39 -3.01 -6.54
C VAL A 93 14.74 -2.38 -6.86
N ARG A 94 15.30 -1.56 -5.95
CA ARG A 94 16.61 -0.93 -6.12
C ARG A 94 17.77 -1.93 -6.05
N ALA A 95 17.60 -3.01 -5.32
CA ALA A 95 18.55 -4.11 -5.23
C ALA A 95 18.44 -5.13 -6.37
N ASP A 96 17.55 -4.91 -7.34
CA ASP A 96 17.22 -5.86 -8.41
C ASP A 96 16.73 -7.23 -7.90
N ARG A 97 16.10 -7.23 -6.72
CA ARG A 97 15.51 -8.39 -6.04
C ARG A 97 13.99 -8.30 -6.01
N PHE A 98 13.39 -7.92 -7.14
CA PHE A 98 11.92 -7.80 -7.26
C PHE A 98 11.48 -8.22 -8.66
N ALA A 99 11.83 -9.47 -9.01
CA ALA A 99 11.57 -10.03 -10.33
C ALA A 99 10.93 -11.43 -10.27
N THR A 100 11.09 -12.14 -9.16
CA THR A 100 10.63 -13.52 -9.02
C THR A 100 9.49 -13.67 -8.03
N ILE A 101 8.78 -14.80 -8.10
CA ILE A 101 7.77 -15.17 -7.09
C ILE A 101 8.41 -15.30 -5.70
N GLY A 102 9.64 -15.84 -5.62
CA GLY A 102 10.37 -15.94 -4.36
C GLY A 102 10.66 -14.57 -3.73
N ASP A 103 11.04 -13.59 -4.55
CA ASP A 103 11.20 -12.20 -4.09
C ASP A 103 9.88 -11.64 -3.55
N ALA A 104 8.77 -11.83 -4.29
CA ALA A 104 7.46 -11.37 -3.86
C ALA A 104 7.05 -11.98 -2.52
N ILE A 105 7.23 -13.30 -2.32
CA ILE A 105 6.94 -13.96 -1.04
C ILE A 105 7.74 -13.31 0.10
N LEU A 106 9.05 -13.14 -0.08
CA LEU A 106 9.91 -12.54 0.94
C LEU A 106 9.49 -11.09 1.24
N VAL A 107 9.25 -10.29 0.21
CA VAL A 107 8.81 -8.90 0.36
C VAL A 107 7.45 -8.83 1.05
N SER A 108 6.49 -9.69 0.67
CA SER A 108 5.18 -9.76 1.34
C SER A 108 5.31 -10.08 2.81
N LEU A 109 6.19 -11.02 3.20
CA LEU A 109 6.44 -11.35 4.61
C LEU A 109 7.02 -10.16 5.38
N LEU A 110 8.03 -9.49 4.83
CA LEU A 110 8.66 -8.33 5.46
C LEU A 110 7.67 -7.15 5.60
N VAL A 111 6.91 -6.86 4.54
CA VAL A 111 5.87 -5.84 4.56
C VAL A 111 4.78 -6.20 5.57
N ALA A 112 4.31 -7.45 5.59
CA ALA A 112 3.26 -7.90 6.49
C ALA A 112 3.67 -7.76 7.96
N ILE A 113 4.89 -8.19 8.31
CA ILE A 113 5.41 -8.06 9.68
C ILE A 113 5.55 -6.59 10.06
N ALA A 114 6.14 -5.76 9.20
CA ALA A 114 6.30 -4.33 9.47
C ALA A 114 4.94 -3.65 9.71
N ASN A 115 3.93 -3.96 8.89
CA ASN A 115 2.59 -3.39 9.01
C ASN A 115 1.83 -3.96 10.21
N ALA A 116 2.03 -5.23 10.58
CA ALA A 116 1.42 -5.81 11.78
C ALA A 116 1.99 -5.18 13.06
N VAL A 117 3.31 -4.95 13.12
CA VAL A 117 3.96 -4.26 14.25
C VAL A 117 3.49 -2.81 14.33
N LEU A 118 3.63 -2.04 13.25
CA LEU A 118 3.24 -0.63 13.23
C LEU A 118 1.74 -0.46 13.49
N GLY A 119 0.91 -1.24 12.79
CA GLY A 119 -0.53 -1.19 12.93
C GLY A 119 -1.00 -1.65 14.31
N GLY A 120 -0.30 -2.60 14.93
CA GLY A 120 -0.56 -3.03 16.30
C GLY A 120 -0.26 -1.93 17.30
N ILE A 121 0.91 -1.30 17.20
CA ILE A 121 1.31 -0.15 18.04
C ILE A 121 0.30 0.99 17.91
N ILE A 122 -0.02 1.40 16.68
CA ILE A 122 -0.99 2.48 16.43
C ILE A 122 -2.35 2.12 17.03
N ALA A 123 -2.86 0.92 16.74
CA ALA A 123 -4.16 0.48 17.26
C ALA A 123 -4.18 0.46 18.80
N THR A 124 -3.14 -0.06 19.46
CA THR A 124 -3.08 -0.10 20.91
C THR A 124 -3.05 1.30 21.52
N PHE A 125 -2.17 2.19 21.06
CA PHE A 125 -1.93 3.47 21.73
C PHE A 125 -2.88 4.59 21.30
N VAL A 126 -3.37 4.57 20.06
CA VAL A 126 -4.27 5.61 19.54
C VAL A 126 -5.74 5.21 19.73
N PHE A 127 -6.06 3.91 19.61
CA PHE A 127 -7.45 3.42 19.60
C PHE A 127 -7.81 2.55 20.81
N GLY A 128 -6.87 2.32 21.74
CA GLY A 128 -7.11 1.41 22.87
C GLY A 128 -7.27 -0.06 22.44
N GLY A 129 -6.76 -0.44 21.28
CA GLY A 129 -6.70 -1.82 20.77
C GLY A 129 -7.74 -2.18 19.72
N LEU A 130 -8.89 -1.51 19.68
CA LEU A 130 -9.97 -1.73 18.70
C LEU A 130 -10.14 -0.50 17.82
N THR A 131 -10.06 -0.68 16.51
CA THR A 131 -9.99 0.39 15.51
C THR A 131 -11.32 0.74 14.81
N GLY A 132 -12.39 0.02 15.11
CA GLY A 132 -13.70 0.16 14.48
C GLY A 132 -13.82 -0.53 13.12
N VAL A 133 -12.98 -1.53 12.82
CA VAL A 133 -12.95 -2.21 11.51
C VAL A 133 -13.11 -3.72 11.65
N GLY A 134 -13.42 -4.44 10.56
CA GLY A 134 -13.73 -5.88 10.60
C GLY A 134 -12.66 -6.77 11.22
N LEU A 135 -11.38 -6.36 11.18
CA LEU A 135 -10.29 -7.06 11.88
C LEU A 135 -10.52 -7.14 13.41
N ASP A 136 -11.26 -6.21 14.01
CA ASP A 136 -11.50 -6.21 15.45
C ASP A 136 -12.31 -7.42 15.93
N TYR A 137 -13.03 -8.13 15.06
CA TYR A 137 -13.61 -9.43 15.39
C TYR A 137 -12.54 -10.48 15.72
N LEU A 138 -11.40 -10.45 15.04
CA LEU A 138 -10.27 -11.33 15.36
C LEU A 138 -9.62 -10.91 16.68
N VAL A 139 -9.48 -9.60 16.92
CA VAL A 139 -8.92 -9.08 18.18
C VAL A 139 -9.78 -9.52 19.36
N THR A 140 -11.09 -9.28 19.29
CA THR A 140 -12.04 -9.64 20.35
C THR A 140 -12.12 -11.16 20.55
N GLY A 141 -12.06 -11.95 19.48
CA GLY A 141 -11.97 -13.41 19.57
C GLY A 141 -10.71 -13.89 20.31
N LEU A 142 -9.54 -13.30 20.04
CA LEU A 142 -8.30 -13.61 20.75
C LEU A 142 -8.35 -13.19 22.23
N VAL A 143 -8.94 -12.02 22.52
CA VAL A 143 -9.17 -11.59 23.91
C VAL A 143 -10.09 -12.56 24.64
N ALA A 144 -11.18 -13.01 24.01
CA ALA A 144 -12.08 -14.01 24.56
C ALA A 144 -11.38 -15.37 24.78
N ALA A 145 -10.37 -15.68 23.98
CA ALA A 145 -9.49 -16.84 24.17
C ALA A 145 -8.40 -16.64 25.24
N GLY A 146 -8.45 -15.53 26.01
CA GLY A 146 -7.57 -15.26 27.15
C GLY A 146 -6.29 -14.49 26.82
N GLN A 147 -6.13 -13.99 25.58
CA GLN A 147 -5.00 -13.12 25.25
C GLN A 147 -5.17 -11.73 25.87
N SER A 148 -4.05 -11.10 26.24
CA SER A 148 -4.07 -9.67 26.59
C SER A 148 -4.46 -8.84 25.37
N LEU A 149 -5.09 -7.68 25.58
CA LEU A 149 -5.51 -6.81 24.48
C LEU A 149 -4.35 -6.46 23.54
N VAL A 150 -3.19 -6.09 24.09
CA VAL A 150 -1.99 -5.76 23.29
C VAL A 150 -1.54 -6.96 22.45
N SER A 151 -1.51 -8.16 23.04
CA SER A 151 -1.16 -9.41 22.34
C SER A 151 -2.18 -9.71 21.23
N ALA A 152 -3.46 -9.62 21.54
CA ALA A 152 -4.55 -9.86 20.59
C ALA A 152 -4.54 -8.88 19.42
N THR A 153 -4.33 -7.58 19.68
CA THR A 153 -4.21 -6.53 18.66
C THR A 153 -3.08 -6.83 17.68
N PHE A 154 -1.93 -7.32 18.16
CA PHE A 154 -0.81 -7.72 17.31
C PHE A 154 -1.11 -9.02 16.54
N TRP A 155 -1.50 -10.09 17.22
CA TRP A 155 -1.68 -11.41 16.60
C TRP A 155 -2.83 -11.46 15.60
N ALA A 156 -3.91 -10.69 15.80
CA ALA A 156 -4.96 -10.54 14.80
C ALA A 156 -4.45 -9.89 13.50
N ARG A 157 -3.49 -8.97 13.62
CA ARG A 157 -2.96 -8.20 12.47
C ARG A 157 -1.96 -9.00 11.65
N VAL A 158 -1.27 -9.98 12.20
CA VAL A 158 -0.29 -10.79 11.45
C VAL A 158 -0.92 -11.51 10.25
N PRO A 159 -1.94 -12.39 10.40
CA PRO A 159 -2.52 -13.11 9.27
C PRO A 159 -3.25 -12.17 8.30
N THR A 160 -3.94 -11.15 8.83
CA THR A 160 -4.58 -10.12 8.00
C THR A 160 -3.57 -9.39 7.12
N ASN A 161 -2.48 -8.90 7.71
CA ASN A 161 -1.43 -8.21 6.94
C ASN A 161 -0.72 -9.18 6.00
N LEU A 162 -0.55 -10.45 6.36
CA LEU A 162 0.07 -11.41 5.45
C LEU A 162 -0.73 -11.55 4.15
N PHE A 163 -2.04 -11.74 4.26
CA PHE A 163 -2.91 -11.84 3.07
C PHE A 163 -2.97 -10.51 2.31
N ASP A 164 -3.23 -9.41 3.02
CA ASP A 164 -3.38 -8.08 2.44
C ASP A 164 -2.13 -7.62 1.68
N LYS A 165 -0.96 -7.78 2.32
CA LYS A 165 0.32 -7.34 1.75
C LYS A 165 0.85 -8.32 0.72
N ALA A 166 0.45 -9.59 0.76
CA ALA A 166 0.65 -10.49 -0.37
C ALA A 166 -0.06 -9.98 -1.63
N LEU A 167 -1.36 -9.67 -1.55
CA LEU A 167 -2.10 -9.13 -2.70
C LEU A 167 -1.44 -7.87 -3.27
N ALA A 168 -1.06 -6.93 -2.40
CA ALA A 168 -0.41 -5.69 -2.83
C ALA A 168 0.93 -5.93 -3.54
N VAL A 169 1.80 -6.75 -2.96
CA VAL A 169 3.16 -7.00 -3.48
C VAL A 169 3.10 -7.83 -4.77
N PHE A 170 2.24 -8.85 -4.84
CA PHE A 170 2.08 -9.66 -6.05
C PHE A 170 1.47 -8.86 -7.20
N ALA A 171 0.49 -7.99 -6.92
CA ALA A 171 -0.03 -7.06 -7.93
C ALA A 171 1.07 -6.11 -8.44
N ALA A 172 1.90 -5.58 -7.53
CA ALA A 172 3.04 -4.75 -7.91
C ALA A 172 4.05 -5.50 -8.79
N LEU A 173 4.38 -6.75 -8.45
CA LEU A 173 5.26 -7.60 -9.27
C LEU A 173 4.65 -7.84 -10.66
N ALA A 174 3.38 -8.26 -10.73
CA ALA A 174 2.70 -8.58 -11.97
C ALA A 174 2.58 -7.37 -12.91
N LEU A 175 2.30 -6.18 -12.36
CA LEU A 175 2.12 -4.96 -13.14
C LEU A 175 3.44 -4.23 -13.44
N ARG A 176 4.55 -4.59 -12.79
CA ARG A 176 5.84 -3.90 -12.97
C ARG A 176 6.30 -3.90 -14.42
N ALA A 177 6.40 -5.07 -15.04
CA ALA A 177 6.88 -5.19 -16.42
C ALA A 177 6.01 -4.44 -17.45
N PRO A 178 4.67 -4.63 -17.50
CA PRO A 178 3.84 -3.90 -18.47
C PRO A 178 3.87 -2.38 -18.24
N LEU A 179 3.87 -1.92 -16.99
CA LEU A 179 3.91 -0.48 -16.69
C LEU A 179 5.27 0.15 -17.07
N LEU A 180 6.39 -0.55 -16.87
CA LEU A 180 7.69 -0.07 -17.32
C LEU A 180 7.80 0.01 -18.85
N ARG A 181 7.14 -0.89 -19.60
CA ARG A 181 7.04 -0.79 -21.06
C ARG A 181 6.24 0.44 -21.48
N LEU A 182 5.10 0.70 -20.84
CA LEU A 182 4.31 1.90 -21.09
C LEU A 182 5.09 3.19 -20.80
N LYS A 183 5.88 3.21 -19.72
CA LYS A 183 6.79 4.32 -19.40
C LYS A 183 7.84 4.57 -20.49
N GLY A 184 8.35 3.52 -21.12
CA GLY A 184 9.27 3.61 -22.25
C GLY A 184 8.61 4.19 -23.50
N LEU A 185 7.40 3.73 -23.83
CA LEU A 185 6.64 4.24 -24.98
C LEU A 185 6.31 5.73 -24.84
N THR A 186 5.93 6.19 -23.65
CA THR A 186 5.64 7.61 -23.43
C THR A 186 6.89 8.47 -23.61
N SER A 187 8.07 8.01 -23.19
CA SER A 187 9.33 8.72 -23.47
C SER A 187 9.66 8.80 -24.97
N THR A 188 9.46 7.72 -25.73
CA THR A 188 9.74 7.70 -27.18
C THR A 188 8.79 8.61 -27.96
N LEU A 189 7.51 8.69 -27.56
CA LEU A 189 6.55 9.58 -28.20
C LEU A 189 6.88 11.06 -27.99
N ASP A 190 7.42 11.42 -26.83
CA ASP A 190 7.90 12.77 -26.57
C ASP A 190 9.09 13.12 -27.46
N GLU A 191 10.05 12.20 -27.60
CA GLU A 191 11.21 12.38 -28.49
C GLU A 191 10.79 12.62 -29.95
N TYR A 192 9.85 11.82 -30.45
CA TYR A 192 9.31 11.98 -31.81
C TYR A 192 8.58 13.31 -32.02
N ARG A 193 7.80 13.76 -31.02
CA ARG A 193 7.12 15.06 -31.07
C ARG A 193 8.10 16.22 -31.07
N GLU A 194 9.19 16.13 -30.29
CA GLU A 194 10.26 17.12 -30.28
C GLU A 194 11.00 17.19 -31.63
N SER A 195 11.29 16.05 -32.27
CA SER A 195 11.98 16.04 -33.56
C SER A 195 11.14 16.62 -34.70
N ARG A 196 9.81 16.48 -34.64
CA ARG A 196 8.86 17.03 -35.62
C ARG A 196 8.59 18.53 -35.49
N ALA A 197 8.88 19.11 -34.31
CA ALA A 197 8.65 20.52 -34.01
C ALA A 197 9.86 21.41 -34.33
N ARG A 198 10.98 20.82 -34.74
CA ARG A 198 12.18 21.49 -35.25
C ARG A 198 12.15 21.49 -36.78
#